data_AF-A0A9D1TM42-F1
#
_entry.id   AF-A0A9D1TM42-F1
#
_cell.length_a   1.000
_cell.length_b   1.000
_cell.length_c   1.000
_cell.angle_alpha   90.00
_cell.angle_beta   90.00
_cell.angle_gamma   90.00
#
_symmetry.space_group_name_H-M   'P 1'
#
loop_
_entity.id
_entity.type
_entity.pdbx_description
1 polymer ?
#
loop_
_entity_poly.entity_id
_entity_poly.type
_entity_poly.pdbx_seq_one_letter_code
_entity_poly.pdbx_strand_id
1 'polypeptide(L)' 'MSDKINDIIHEFSSYVVGRMGIPYRHRGVGIISIVIDAPAGVISSISGKMGMLRNVSVKVQYTKI' A
#
# COMPACT_ATOMS: atom_id res chain seq x y z
N MET A 1 -14.77 -5.31 -5.46
CA MET A 1 -14.04 -5.96 -4.34
C MET A 1 -12.55 -5.58 -4.30
N SER A 2 -12.03 -4.93 -5.34
CA SER A 2 -10.67 -4.34 -5.38
C SER A 2 -10.66 -2.83 -5.07
N ASP A 3 -11.84 -2.25 -4.88
CA ASP A 3 -12.08 -0.81 -4.85
C ASP A 3 -11.47 -0.17 -3.61
N LYS A 4 -11.67 -0.76 -2.43
CA LYS A 4 -11.17 -0.21 -1.15
C LYS A 4 -9.65 -0.02 -1.10
N ILE A 5 -8.88 -0.91 -1.71
CA ILE A 5 -7.41 -0.76 -1.75
C ILE A 5 -7.04 0.42 -2.64
N ASN A 6 -7.67 0.50 -3.82
CA ASN A 6 -7.43 1.60 -4.76
C ASN A 6 -7.89 2.94 -4.19
N ASP A 7 -9.00 2.97 -3.46
CA ASP A 7 -9.52 4.18 -2.80
C ASP A 7 -8.53 4.69 -1.74
N ILE A 8 -8.01 3.79 -0.90
CA ILE A 8 -6.98 4.16 0.09
C ILE A 8 -5.75 4.68 -0.64
N ILE A 9 -5.24 3.96 -1.66
CA ILE A 9 -4.06 4.44 -2.40
C ILE A 9 -4.32 5.81 -3.04
N HIS A 10 -5.53 6.06 -3.52
CA HIS A 10 -5.92 7.33 -4.12
C HIS A 10 -5.98 8.47 -3.10
N GLU A 11 -6.50 8.22 -1.88
CA GLU A 11 -6.51 9.17 -0.76
C GLU A 11 -5.09 9.71 -0.45
N PHE A 12 -4.07 8.89 -0.63
CA PHE A 12 -2.66 9.26 -0.37
C PHE A 12 -1.83 9.48 -1.64
N SER A 13 -2.48 9.62 -2.80
CA SER A 13 -1.81 9.71 -4.11
C SER A 13 -0.79 10.85 -4.21
N SER A 14 -1.01 11.95 -3.48
CA SER A 14 -0.08 13.09 -3.41
C SER A 14 1.29 12.73 -2.83
N TYR A 15 1.37 11.65 -2.04
CA TYR A 15 2.60 11.18 -1.41
C TYR A 15 3.24 10.01 -2.17
N VAL A 16 2.59 9.48 -3.20
CA VAL A 16 3.06 8.30 -3.92
C VAL A 16 4.08 8.73 -4.97
N VAL A 17 5.33 8.30 -4.79
CA VAL A 17 6.42 8.52 -5.76
C VAL A 17 6.34 7.50 -6.91
N GLY A 18 5.90 6.28 -6.61
CA GLY A 18 5.75 5.24 -7.61
C GLY A 18 5.00 4.02 -7.08
N ARG A 19 4.44 3.22 -8.00
CA ARG A 19 3.77 1.96 -7.67
C ARG A 19 4.03 0.89 -8.72
N MET A 20 4.14 -0.36 -8.27
CA MET A 20 4.24 -1.53 -9.12
C MET A 20 3.23 -2.59 -8.66
N GLY A 21 2.41 -3.07 -9.58
CA GLY A 21 1.49 -4.18 -9.37
C GLY A 21 2.00 -5.44 -10.05
N ILE A 22 2.13 -6.54 -9.30
CA ILE A 22 2.59 -7.83 -9.81
C ILE A 22 1.50 -8.88 -9.55
N PRO A 23 0.77 -9.33 -10.58
CA PRO A 23 -0.18 -10.42 -10.45
C PRO A 23 0.57 -11.75 -10.31
N TYR A 24 0.71 -12.26 -9.09
CA TYR A 24 1.41 -13.52 -8.83
C TYR A 24 0.45 -14.72 -8.87
N ARG A 25 -0.02 -15.04 -10.08
CA ARG A 25 -1.06 -16.06 -10.34
C ARG A 25 -0.73 -17.43 -9.75
N HIS A 26 0.54 -17.84 -9.78
CA HIS A 26 0.97 -19.15 -9.26
C HIS A 26 0.71 -19.32 -7.75
N ARG A 27 0.59 -18.23 -6.98
CA ARG A 27 0.21 -18.25 -5.57
C ARG A 27 -1.21 -17.73 -5.31
N GLY A 28 -1.97 -17.42 -6.35
CA GLY A 28 -3.31 -16.84 -6.23
C GLY A 28 -3.35 -15.47 -5.56
N VAL A 29 -2.24 -14.72 -5.54
CA VAL A 29 -2.14 -13.42 -4.88
C VAL A 29 -1.72 -12.31 -5.84
N GLY A 30 -2.14 -11.08 -5.54
CA GLY A 30 -1.61 -9.87 -6.16
C GLY A 30 -0.66 -9.18 -5.20
N ILE A 31 0.50 -8.73 -5.69
CA ILE A 31 1.45 -7.94 -4.91
C ILE A 31 1.37 -6.50 -5.41
N ILE A 32 1.25 -5.55 -4.51
CA ILE A 32 1.32 -4.12 -4.81
C ILE A 32 2.48 -3.56 -3.99
N SER A 33 3.47 -3.01 -4.68
CA SER A 33 4.58 -2.27 -4.08
C SER A 33 4.37 -0.79 -4.33
N ILE A 34 4.51 0.03 -3.30
CA ILE A 34 4.30 1.48 -3.36
C ILE A 34 5.48 2.15 -2.67
N VAL A 35 6.08 3.13 -3.37
CA VAL A 35 7.09 4.03 -2.81
C VAL A 35 6.37 5.31 -2.42
N ILE A 36 6.51 5.70 -1.16
CA ILE A 36 5.81 6.84 -0.57
C ILE A 36 6.84 7.78 0.04
N ASP A 37 6.74 9.06 -0.26
CA ASP A 37 7.44 10.14 0.42
C ASP A 37 6.43 10.92 1.27
N ALA A 38 6.39 10.63 2.57
CA ALA A 38 5.48 11.24 3.51
C ALA A 38 6.03 11.22 4.94
N PRO A 39 5.54 12.10 5.82
CA PRO A 39 5.83 12.04 7.25
C PRO A 39 5.42 10.69 7.86
N ALA A 40 6.14 10.24 8.88
CA ALA A 40 5.91 8.95 9.55
C ALA A 40 4.46 8.77 10.04
N GLY A 41 3.79 9.85 10.49
CA GLY A 41 2.39 9.80 10.89
C GLY A 41 1.43 9.44 9.75
N VAL A 42 1.71 9.93 8.54
CA VAL A 42 0.93 9.60 7.34
C VAL A 42 1.14 8.14 6.96
N ILE A 43 2.40 7.68 6.91
CA ILE A 43 2.75 6.28 6.60
C ILE A 43 2.07 5.31 7.58
N SER A 44 2.11 5.64 8.88
CA SER A 44 1.44 4.85 9.93
C SER A 44 -0.07 4.77 9.70
N SER A 45 -0.73 5.90 9.38
CA SER A 45 -2.16 5.95 9.08
C SER A 45 -2.55 5.07 7.88
N ILE A 46 -1.79 5.15 6.77
CA ILE A 46 -2.00 4.31 5.58
C ILE A 46 -1.91 2.83 5.94
N SER A 47 -0.85 2.46 6.66
CA SER A 47 -0.58 1.07 7.02
C SER A 47 -1.67 0.50 7.93
N GLY A 48 -2.16 1.30 8.88
CA GLY A 48 -3.28 0.93 9.74
C GLY A 48 -4.57 0.74 8.95
N LYS A 49 -4.90 1.68 8.05
CA LYS A 49 -6.09 1.58 7.17
C LYS A 49 -6.04 0.32 6.30
N MET A 50 -4.90 0.03 5.68
CA MET A 50 -4.77 -1.16 4.83
C MET A 50 -4.76 -2.46 5.64
N GLY A 51 -4.18 -2.46 6.85
CA GLY A 51 -4.15 -3.63 7.73
C GLY A 51 -5.53 -4.07 8.25
N MET A 52 -6.52 -3.19 8.23
CA MET A 52 -7.91 -3.51 8.59
C MET A 52 -8.70 -4.22 7.47
N LEU A 53 -8.15 -4.29 6.26
CA LEU A 53 -8.82 -4.95 5.14
C LEU A 53 -8.67 -6.48 5.24
N ARG A 54 -9.79 -7.20 5.16
CA ARG A 54 -9.79 -8.67 5.12
C ARG A 54 -9.04 -9.16 3.88
N ASN A 55 -8.20 -10.18 4.05
CA ASN A 55 -7.40 -10.82 3.01
C ASN A 55 -6.32 -9.92 2.37
N VAL A 56 -5.89 -8.87 3.09
CA VAL A 56 -4.75 -8.02 2.70
C VAL A 56 -3.66 -8.17 3.75
N SER A 57 -2.41 -8.29 3.29
CA SER A 57 -1.24 -8.24 4.16
C SER A 57 -0.39 -7.05 3.76
N VAL A 58 -0.04 -6.22 4.73
CA VAL A 58 0.75 -4.99 4.52
C VAL A 58 2.06 -5.11 5.25
N LYS A 59 3.14 -4.72 4.57
CA LYS A 59 4.47 -4.60 5.17
C LYS A 59 5.02 -3.22 4.84
N VAL A 60 5.41 -2.48 5.88
CA VAL A 60 6.01 -1.16 5.76
C VAL A 60 7.49 -1.27 6.09
N GLN A 61 8.32 -0.63 5.27
CA GLN A 61 9.74 -0.48 5.53
C GLN A 61 10.10 0.99 5.39
N TYR A 62 10.80 1.53 6.38
CA TYR A 62 11.32 2.88 6.35
C TYR A 62 12.76 2.83 5.84
N THR A 63 13.03 3.52 4.74
CA THR A 63 14.40 3.71 4.27
C THR A 63 14.97 4.93 5.00
N LYS A 64 16.01 4.73 5.80
CA LYS A 64 16.87 5.85 6.23
C LYS A 64 17.78 6.20 5.05
N ILE A 65 17.77 7.47 4.67
CA ILE A 65 18.81 8.08 3.83
C ILE A 65 19.96 8.45 4.76
#